data_AF-A0AAN8GY05-F1
#
_entry.id   AF-A0AAN8GY05-F1
#
_cell.length_a   1.000
_cell.length_b   1.000
_cell.length_c   1.000
_cell.angle_alpha   90.00
_cell.angle_beta   90.00
_cell.angle_gamma   90.00
#
_symmetry.space_group_name_H-M   'P 1'
#
loop_
_entity.id
_entity.type
_entity.pdbx_description
1 polymer ?
#
loop_
_entity_poly.entity_id
_entity_poly.type
_entity_poly.pdbx_seq_one_letter_code
_entity_poly.pdbx_strand_id
1 'polypeptide(L)'
;MVWPFLKERADIIPTFLPRTSEAALNFHTVIQRIVWPILEEKEGEEDEDECCLEDKCRVAGYLRIFIEKASCAQFKALLQFWTGWELLPSELTLKVVSSDFPKSATCFETLRLPAHYHDYEAFVTDIQACLNSVDTGFGLV
;
A
#
# COMPACT_ATOMS: atom_id res chain seq x y z
N MET A 1 -22.07 25.32 2.87
CA MET A 1 -23.03 24.67 3.79
C MET A 1 -24.06 23.92 2.91
N VAL A 2 -23.81 22.64 2.59
CA VAL A 2 -24.60 21.87 1.60
C VAL A 2 -25.74 21.05 2.22
N TRP A 3 -25.73 20.92 3.55
CA TRP A 3 -26.61 20.03 4.32
C TRP A 3 -28.11 20.31 4.20
N PRO A 4 -28.60 21.57 4.17
CA PRO A 4 -30.02 21.84 3.96
C PRO A 4 -30.54 21.35 2.61
N PHE A 5 -29.71 21.49 1.56
CA PHE A 5 -30.05 21.06 0.19
C PHE A 5 -30.11 19.53 0.04
N LEU A 6 -29.21 18.80 0.71
CA LEU A 6 -29.24 17.34 0.71
C LEU A 6 -30.48 16.78 1.43
N LYS A 7 -31.02 17.49 2.41
CA LYS A 7 -32.29 17.09 3.07
C LYS A 7 -33.51 17.26 2.15
N GLU A 8 -33.55 18.34 1.37
CA GLU A 8 -34.64 18.60 0.42
C GLU A 8 -34.63 17.63 -0.77
N ARG A 9 -33.44 17.17 -1.16
CA ARG A 9 -33.24 16.20 -2.24
C ARG A 9 -32.57 14.94 -1.72
N ALA A 10 -33.25 14.20 -0.85
CA ALA A 10 -32.73 12.92 -0.36
C ALA A 10 -32.48 11.89 -1.48
N ASP A 11 -33.15 12.06 -2.63
CA ASP A 11 -33.00 11.27 -3.86
C ASP A 11 -31.63 11.43 -4.53
N ILE A 12 -30.96 12.57 -4.38
CA ILE A 12 -29.63 12.82 -4.97
C ILE A 12 -28.48 12.44 -4.02
N ILE A 13 -28.78 12.13 -2.75
CA ILE A 13 -27.77 11.72 -1.76
C ILE A 13 -26.93 10.55 -2.26
N PRO A 14 -27.48 9.46 -2.84
CA PRO A 14 -26.67 8.35 -3.36
C PRO A 14 -25.75 8.74 -4.52
N THR A 15 -26.08 9.79 -5.26
CA THR A 15 -25.31 10.28 -6.41
C THR A 15 -24.24 11.28 -6.00
N PHE A 16 -24.51 12.09 -4.98
CA PHE A 16 -23.62 13.15 -4.48
C PHE A 16 -22.66 12.65 -3.40
N LEU A 17 -23.14 11.72 -2.57
CA LEU A 17 -22.39 10.93 -1.63
C LEU A 17 -22.50 9.50 -2.15
N PRO A 18 -21.68 9.10 -3.16
CA PRO A 18 -21.58 7.70 -3.52
C PRO A 18 -21.37 6.97 -2.22
N ARG A 19 -22.37 6.18 -1.80
CA ARG A 19 -22.27 5.44 -0.55
C ARG A 19 -20.93 4.74 -0.66
N THR A 20 -20.12 4.84 0.39
CA THR A 20 -18.95 3.99 0.63
C THR A 20 -19.34 2.51 0.76
N SER A 21 -20.45 2.10 0.14
CA SER A 21 -20.73 0.74 -0.27
C SER A 21 -19.77 0.45 -1.41
N GLU A 22 -18.58 -0.05 -1.06
CA GLU A 22 -17.75 -0.83 -1.98
C GLU A 22 -17.74 -0.28 -3.41
N ALA A 23 -17.05 0.85 -3.65
CA ALA A 23 -16.17 0.80 -4.81
C ALA A 23 -15.22 -0.35 -4.47
N ALA A 24 -15.61 -1.59 -4.82
CA ALA A 24 -15.05 -2.80 -4.29
C ALA A 24 -13.53 -2.66 -4.39
N LEU A 25 -12.88 -2.57 -3.23
CA LEU A 25 -11.46 -2.44 -3.11
C LEU A 25 -10.88 -3.71 -3.76
N ASN A 26 -10.64 -3.61 -5.06
CA ASN A 26 -10.33 -4.74 -5.92
C ASN A 26 -8.81 -4.83 -5.98
N PHE A 27 -8.27 -5.96 -5.55
CA PHE A 27 -6.83 -6.26 -5.59
C PHE A 27 -6.25 -5.97 -6.98
N HIS A 28 -7.00 -6.24 -8.05
CA HIS A 28 -6.58 -5.95 -9.43
C HIS A 28 -6.37 -4.45 -9.67
N THR A 29 -7.27 -3.62 -9.16
CA THR A 29 -7.24 -2.16 -9.30
C THR A 29 -6.08 -1.54 -8.52
N VAL A 30 -5.69 -2.14 -7.40
CA VAL A 30 -4.51 -1.72 -6.63
C VAL A 30 -3.23 -2.14 -7.34
N ILE A 31 -3.12 -3.41 -7.75
CA ILE A 31 -1.95 -3.93 -8.49
C ILE A 31 -1.65 -3.10 -9.74
N GLN A 32 -2.69 -2.66 -10.46
CA GLN A 32 -2.55 -1.80 -11.65
C GLN A 32 -2.00 -0.40 -11.36
N ARG A 33 -2.19 0.10 -10.14
CA ARG A 33 -1.69 1.42 -9.72
C ARG A 33 -0.31 1.37 -9.09
N ILE A 34 0.19 0.17 -8.78
CA ILE A 34 1.53 0.04 -8.21
C ILE A 34 2.56 0.37 -9.29
N VAL A 35 3.36 1.39 -9.02
CA VAL A 35 4.61 1.66 -9.72
C VAL A 35 5.64 0.70 -9.13
N TRP A 36 5.87 -0.39 -9.84
CA TRP A 36 6.78 -1.45 -9.44
C TRP A 36 8.24 -0.97 -9.50
N PRO A 37 9.15 -1.51 -8.67
CA PRO A 37 10.56 -1.15 -8.68
C PRO A 37 11.12 -1.27 -10.10
N ILE A 38 11.76 -0.21 -10.57
CA ILE A 38 12.31 -0.14 -11.94
C ILE A 38 13.41 -1.22 -12.05
N LEU A 39 13.28 -2.08 -13.07
CA LEU A 39 14.20 -3.18 -13.34
C LEU A 39 15.43 -2.74 -14.16
N GLU A 40 15.37 -1.55 -14.75
CA GLU A 40 16.46 -0.93 -15.49
C GLU A 40 17.21 0.00 -14.54
N GLU A 41 18.45 -0.36 -14.22
CA GLU A 41 19.40 0.48 -13.50
C GLU A 41 19.51 1.81 -14.26
N LYS A 42 18.95 2.88 -13.71
CA LYS A 42 19.23 4.21 -14.25
C LYS A 42 20.67 4.52 -13.88
N GLU A 43 21.55 4.42 -14.86
CA GLU A 43 22.92 4.92 -14.78
C GLU A 43 22.89 6.40 -14.33
N GLY A 44 23.12 6.66 -13.04
CA GLY A 44 23.30 8.04 -12.52
C GLY A 44 22.68 8.40 -11.18
N GLU A 45 21.92 7.53 -10.51
CA GLU A 45 21.50 7.76 -9.11
C GLU A 45 22.11 6.68 -8.21
N GLU A 46 23.29 6.97 -7.65
CA GLU A 46 23.88 6.18 -6.55
C GLU A 46 23.00 6.36 -5.29
N ASP A 47 21.84 5.69 -5.25
CA ASP A 47 21.12 5.48 -4.01
C ASP A 47 21.94 4.45 -3.19
N GLU A 48 22.51 4.85 -2.04
CA GLU A 48 23.23 3.94 -1.12
C GLU A 48 22.39 2.71 -0.68
N ASP A 49 21.07 2.75 -0.89
CA ASP A 49 20.10 1.70 -0.61
C ASP A 49 19.80 0.79 -1.83
N GLU A 50 20.61 0.85 -2.89
CA GLU A 50 20.37 0.07 -4.11
C GLU A 50 20.55 -1.45 -3.89
N CYS A 51 19.41 -2.15 -3.86
CA CYS A 51 19.35 -3.60 -3.75
C CYS A 51 19.44 -4.27 -5.13
N CYS A 52 19.91 -5.53 -5.17
CA CYS A 52 20.05 -6.25 -6.43
C CYS A 52 18.68 -6.53 -7.09
N LEU A 53 18.69 -6.70 -8.42
CA LEU A 53 17.49 -6.93 -9.21
C LEU A 53 16.70 -8.17 -8.76
N GLU A 54 17.40 -9.22 -8.35
CA GLU A 54 16.80 -10.47 -7.88
C GLU A 54 15.96 -10.24 -6.62
N ASP A 55 16.51 -9.51 -5.64
CA ASP A 55 15.81 -9.18 -4.40
C ASP A 55 14.62 -8.25 -4.67
N LYS A 56 14.81 -7.23 -5.54
CA LYS A 56 13.74 -6.34 -6.01
C LYS A 56 12.57 -7.14 -6.59
N CYS A 57 12.85 -8.08 -7.50
CA CYS A 57 11.84 -8.94 -8.13
C CYS A 57 11.15 -9.86 -7.11
N ARG A 58 11.93 -10.51 -6.24
CA ARG A 58 11.43 -11.48 -5.27
C ARG A 58 10.47 -10.83 -4.28
N VAL A 59 10.88 -9.72 -3.68
CA VAL A 59 10.10 -9.00 -2.67
C VAL A 59 8.86 -8.34 -3.30
N ALA A 60 8.98 -7.77 -4.49
CA ALA A 60 7.81 -7.28 -5.24
C ALA A 60 6.81 -8.41 -5.55
N GLY A 61 7.31 -9.59 -5.93
CA GLY A 61 6.50 -10.79 -6.12
C GLY A 61 5.77 -11.21 -4.85
N TYR A 62 6.44 -11.19 -3.69
CA TYR A 62 5.82 -11.48 -2.41
C TYR A 62 4.69 -10.51 -2.06
N LEU A 63 4.87 -9.20 -2.27
CA LEU A 63 3.81 -8.23 -2.06
C LEU A 63 2.61 -8.50 -2.98
N ARG A 64 2.84 -8.83 -4.24
CA ARG A 64 1.77 -9.17 -5.18
C ARG A 64 0.96 -10.38 -4.70
N ILE A 65 1.65 -11.46 -4.31
CA ILE A 65 1.00 -12.67 -3.79
C ILE A 65 0.22 -12.35 -2.51
N PHE A 66 0.76 -11.52 -1.62
CA PHE A 66 0.07 -11.06 -0.42
C PHE A 66 -1.22 -10.31 -0.76
N ILE A 67 -1.17 -9.34 -1.68
CA ILE A 67 -2.35 -8.58 -2.12
C ILE A 67 -3.42 -9.51 -2.72
N GLU A 68 -3.03 -10.47 -3.56
CA GLU A 68 -3.96 -11.41 -4.20
C GLU A 68 -4.61 -12.38 -3.19
N LYS A 69 -3.93 -12.71 -2.09
CA LYS A 69 -4.42 -13.62 -1.04
C LYS A 69 -5.00 -12.93 0.19
N ALA A 70 -4.88 -11.61 0.30
CA ALA A 70 -5.27 -10.86 1.49
C ALA A 70 -6.78 -10.95 1.73
N SER A 71 -7.15 -11.14 3.00
CA SER A 71 -8.53 -10.89 3.44
C SER A 71 -8.89 -9.41 3.29
N CYS A 72 -10.19 -9.09 3.24
CA CYS A 72 -10.66 -7.70 3.17
C CYS A 72 -10.07 -6.82 4.29
N ALA A 73 -9.93 -7.36 5.51
CA ALA A 73 -9.32 -6.66 6.64
C ALA A 73 -7.83 -6.37 6.41
N GLN A 74 -7.05 -7.37 5.97
CA GLN A 74 -5.62 -7.19 5.65
C GLN A 74 -5.41 -6.21 4.51
N PHE A 75 -6.27 -6.26 3.49
CA PHE A 75 -6.16 -5.37 2.34
C PHE A 75 -6.41 -3.91 2.71
N LYS A 76 -7.42 -3.64 3.54
CA LYS A 76 -7.68 -2.31 4.08
C LYS A 76 -6.53 -1.83 4.97
N ALA A 77 -6.05 -2.68 5.87
CA ALA A 77 -4.91 -2.36 6.73
C ALA A 77 -3.65 -2.05 5.91
N LEU A 78 -3.40 -2.79 4.82
CA LEU A 78 -2.30 -2.51 3.89
C LEU A 78 -2.42 -1.14 3.25
N LEU A 79 -3.60 -0.78 2.74
CA LEU A 79 -3.81 0.54 2.13
C LEU A 79 -3.67 1.65 3.15
N GLN A 80 -4.26 1.50 4.33
CA GLN A 80 -4.12 2.46 5.42
C GLN A 80 -2.66 2.60 5.87
N PHE A 81 -1.92 1.51 5.98
CA PHE A 81 -0.49 1.54 6.28
C PHE A 81 0.29 2.29 5.19
N TRP A 82 0.00 2.01 3.90
CA TRP A 82 0.71 2.58 2.77
C TRP A 82 0.42 4.08 2.57
N THR A 83 -0.85 4.47 2.59
CA THR A 83 -1.29 5.83 2.18
C THR A 83 -1.84 6.67 3.33
N GLY A 84 -2.07 6.09 4.50
CA GLY A 84 -2.70 6.77 5.64
C GLY A 84 -4.23 6.89 5.53
N TRP A 85 -4.85 6.39 4.46
CA TRP A 85 -6.30 6.41 4.27
C TRP A 85 -6.78 5.16 3.51
N GLU A 86 -8.08 4.89 3.51
CA GLU A 86 -8.65 3.75 2.74
C GLU A 86 -8.91 4.09 1.25
N LEU A 87 -8.72 5.35 0.83
CA LEU A 87 -8.96 5.77 -0.54
C LEU A 87 -7.73 5.49 -1.40
N LEU A 88 -7.93 4.85 -2.55
CA LEU A 88 -6.86 4.50 -3.46
C LEU A 88 -6.40 5.73 -4.27
N PRO A 89 -5.13 6.17 -4.15
CA PRO A 89 -4.58 7.28 -4.94
C PRO A 89 -4.45 6.91 -6.42
N SER A 90 -3.94 7.83 -7.26
CA SER A 90 -3.68 7.55 -8.67
C SER A 90 -2.55 6.54 -8.86
N GLU A 91 -1.51 6.62 -8.04
CA GLU A 91 -0.30 5.80 -8.13
C GLU A 91 0.13 5.35 -6.74
N LEU A 92 0.77 4.18 -6.66
CA LEU A 92 1.32 3.63 -5.43
C LEU A 92 2.77 3.23 -5.69
N THR A 93 3.72 3.94 -5.09
CA THR A 93 5.14 3.70 -5.35
C THR A 93 5.66 2.56 -4.48
N LEU A 94 6.24 1.52 -5.08
CA LEU A 94 6.94 0.47 -4.36
C LEU A 94 8.45 0.61 -4.51
N LYS A 95 9.16 0.67 -3.39
CA LYS A 95 10.63 0.60 -3.33
C LYS A 95 11.08 -0.61 -2.53
N VAL A 96 12.10 -1.29 -3.01
CA VAL A 96 12.80 -2.34 -2.24
C VAL A 96 14.13 -1.75 -1.80
N VAL A 97 14.40 -1.76 -0.49
CA VAL A 97 15.51 -1.05 0.14
C VAL A 97 16.20 -1.92 1.19
N SER A 98 17.42 -1.52 1.57
CA SER A 98 18.12 -2.12 2.71
C SER A 98 17.51 -1.58 4.01
N SER A 99 16.68 -2.39 4.67
CA SER A 99 16.03 -2.02 5.94
C SER A 99 15.62 -3.26 6.73
N ASP A 100 15.31 -3.10 8.01
CA ASP A 100 14.89 -4.22 8.87
C ASP A 100 13.39 -4.54 8.78
N PHE A 101 12.54 -3.54 8.55
CA PHE A 101 11.09 -3.71 8.56
C PHE A 101 10.40 -2.88 7.47
N PRO A 102 9.22 -3.33 6.98
CA PRO A 102 8.37 -2.55 6.08
C PRO A 102 8.06 -1.16 6.64
N LYS A 103 8.18 -0.13 5.81
CA LYS A 103 7.88 1.27 6.18
C LYS A 103 7.09 1.95 5.07
N SER A 104 6.22 2.87 5.46
CA SER A 104 5.50 3.73 4.51
C SER A 104 5.91 5.19 4.69
N ALA A 105 5.89 5.93 3.58
CA ALA A 105 5.87 7.38 3.58
C ALA A 105 4.55 7.81 2.95
N THR A 106 3.52 7.90 3.79
CA THR A 106 2.12 8.06 3.40
C THR A 106 1.87 9.31 2.56
N CYS A 107 2.54 10.43 2.88
CA CYS A 107 2.48 11.68 2.10
C CYS A 107 2.97 11.54 0.65
N PHE A 108 3.77 10.51 0.37
CA PHE A 108 4.36 10.24 -0.94
C PHE A 108 3.86 8.90 -1.52
N GLU A 109 2.82 8.32 -0.92
CA GLU A 109 2.18 7.08 -1.39
C GLU A 109 3.22 5.97 -1.66
N THR A 110 4.30 5.94 -0.84
CA THR A 110 5.47 5.09 -1.05
C THR A 110 5.56 4.03 0.02
N LEU A 111 5.59 2.76 -0.40
CA LEU A 111 5.89 1.61 0.44
C LEU A 111 7.33 1.19 0.21
N ARG A 112 8.10 1.07 1.29
CA ARG A 112 9.46 0.57 1.31
C ARG A 112 9.47 -0.81 1.94
N LEU A 113 9.90 -1.81 1.17
CA LEU A 113 10.02 -3.19 1.62
C LEU A 113 11.50 -3.58 1.78
N PRO A 114 11.86 -4.27 2.87
CA PRO A 114 13.18 -4.88 3.02
C PRO A 114 13.56 -5.86 1.91
N ALA A 115 14.79 -5.78 1.42
CA ALA A 115 15.34 -6.71 0.42
C ALA A 115 15.71 -8.10 0.98
N HIS A 116 15.95 -8.20 2.29
CA HIS A 116 16.52 -9.39 2.93
C HIS A 116 15.55 -10.60 3.02
N TYR A 117 14.31 -10.47 2.55
CA TYR A 117 13.36 -11.58 2.57
C TYR A 117 13.71 -12.63 1.51
N HIS A 118 14.21 -13.77 1.97
CA HIS A 118 14.42 -14.96 1.13
C HIS A 118 13.18 -15.86 1.12
N ASP A 119 12.35 -15.82 2.16
CA ASP A 119 11.15 -16.65 2.33
C ASP A 119 9.87 -15.82 2.40
N TYR A 120 8.82 -16.31 1.75
CA TYR A 120 7.50 -15.65 1.77
C TYR A 120 6.91 -15.56 3.18
N GLU A 121 7.07 -16.59 4.01
CA GLU A 121 6.50 -16.62 5.36
C GLU A 121 7.13 -15.56 6.29
N ALA A 122 8.44 -15.31 6.14
CA ALA A 122 9.12 -14.24 6.87
C ALA A 122 8.57 -12.86 6.46
N PHE A 123 8.42 -12.64 5.15
CA PHE A 123 7.80 -11.42 4.62
C PHE A 123 6.37 -11.21 5.16
N VAL A 124 5.53 -12.26 5.14
CA VAL A 124 4.14 -12.20 5.63
C VAL A 124 4.10 -11.90 7.13
N THR A 125 4.97 -12.52 7.91
CA THR A 125 5.02 -12.32 9.36
C THR A 125 5.30 -10.86 9.70
N ASP A 126 6.33 -10.29 9.09
CA ASP A 126 6.75 -8.91 9.37
C ASP A 126 5.75 -7.89 8.82
N ILE A 127 5.26 -8.07 7.59
CA ILE A 127 4.28 -7.12 7.04
C ILE A 127 3.02 -7.13 7.88
N GLN A 128 2.53 -8.29 8.31
CA GLN A 128 1.34 -8.40 9.16
C GLN A 128 1.58 -7.73 10.53
N ALA A 129 2.77 -7.89 11.11
CA ALA A 129 3.14 -7.20 12.35
C ALA A 129 3.09 -5.67 12.16
N CYS A 130 3.62 -5.15 11.05
CA CYS A 130 3.55 -3.72 10.71
C CYS A 130 2.10 -3.24 10.50
N LEU A 131 1.26 -4.01 9.79
CA LEU A 131 -0.15 -3.64 9.56
C LEU A 131 -0.95 -3.58 10.86
N ASN A 132 -0.63 -4.43 11.83
CA ASN A 132 -1.28 -4.41 13.14
C ASN A 132 -0.80 -3.26 14.04
N SER A 133 0.30 -2.58 13.68
CA SER A 133 0.87 -1.47 14.46
C SER A 133 0.33 -0.09 14.04
N VAL A 134 -0.57 -0.05 13.05
CA VAL A 134 -1.13 1.19 12.49
C VAL A 134 -1.94 1.99 13.53
N ASP A 135 -2.64 1.33 14.46
CA ASP A 135 -3.47 1.99 15.48
C ASP A 135 -2.66 2.79 16.51
N THR A 136 -1.38 2.49 16.70
CA THR A 136 -0.54 3.20 17.69
C THR A 136 0.19 4.41 17.11
N GLY A 137 0.23 4.57 15.79
CA GLY A 137 1.09 5.56 15.13
C GLY A 137 2.58 5.28 15.38
N PHE A 138 3.46 5.86 14.57
CA PHE A 138 4.91 5.66 14.64
C PHE A 138 5.47 5.69 16.08
N GLY A 139 6.20 4.64 16.49
CA GLY A 139 7.23 4.77 17.54
C GLY A 139 7.00 4.04 18.87
N LEU A 140 6.16 3.01 18.95
CA LEU A 140 6.17 2.08 20.09
C LEU A 140 6.81 0.75 19.68
N VAL A 141 8.14 0.73 19.75
CA VAL A 141 8.91 -0.50 20.02
C VAL A 141 9.32 -0.43 21.49
#